data_AF-A0A2E5H5H6-F1
#
_entry.id   AF-A0A2E5H5H6-F1
#
_cell.length_a   1.000
_cell.length_b   1.000
_cell.length_c   1.000
_cell.angle_alpha   90.00
_cell.angle_beta   90.00
_cell.angle_gamma   90.00
#
_symmetry.space_group_name_H-M   'P 1'
#
loop_
_entity.id
_entity.type
_entity.pdbx_description
1 polymer ?
#
loop_
_entity_poly.entity_id
_entity_poly.type
_entity_poly.pdbx_seq_one_letter_code
_entity_poly.pdbx_strand_id
1 'polypeptide(L)'
;MHWYYTEGELTVKIEGEEHKFSLEQLIRDSSVYKVRRKKVQLCFIILLSVAMGMQLYGGGIPVNQDIYFYIGYFLTPVIIAGVFSSLVFLFLKFRKKEFSKLDTMFQEYLP
;
A
#
# COMPACT_ATOMS: atom_id res chain seq x y z
N MET A 1 -23.47 -19.57 -12.87
CA MET A 1 -22.26 -18.70 -12.98
C MET A 1 -21.44 -19.23 -14.14
N HIS A 2 -21.35 -18.47 -15.23
CA HIS A 2 -20.56 -18.83 -16.40
C HIS A 2 -19.48 -17.78 -16.60
N TRP A 3 -18.24 -18.23 -16.82
CA TRP A 3 -17.15 -17.33 -17.18
C TRP A 3 -16.54 -17.78 -18.49
N TYR A 4 -16.23 -16.82 -19.35
CA TYR A 4 -15.52 -17.08 -20.60
C TYR A 4 -14.54 -15.96 -20.90
N TYR A 5 -13.50 -16.32 -21.64
CA TYR A 5 -12.40 -15.44 -21.98
C TYR A 5 -12.42 -15.16 -23.48
N THR A 6 -12.46 -13.87 -23.84
CA THR A 6 -12.45 -13.41 -25.23
C THR A 6 -11.62 -12.13 -25.33
N GLU A 7 -10.65 -12.11 -26.23
CA GLU A 7 -9.84 -10.92 -26.60
C GLU A 7 -9.24 -10.12 -25.43
N GLY A 8 -8.79 -10.79 -24.35
CA GLY A 8 -8.20 -10.09 -23.21
C GLY A 8 -9.21 -9.58 -22.18
N GLU A 9 -10.48 -9.95 -22.30
CA GLU A 9 -11.53 -9.66 -21.32
C GLU A 9 -12.06 -10.97 -20.70
N LEU A 10 -12.11 -11.01 -19.37
CA LEU A 10 -12.79 -12.05 -18.59
C LEU A 10 -14.24 -11.61 -18.39
N THR A 11 -15.16 -12.27 -19.07
CA THR A 11 -16.60 -12.00 -18.91
C THR A 11 -17.18 -13.00 -17.91
N VAL A 12 -17.77 -12.50 -16.83
CA VAL A 12 -18.43 -13.29 -15.78
C VAL A 12 -19.92 -12.99 -15.83
N LYS A 13 -20.73 -14.03 -16.03
CA LYS A 13 -22.19 -13.95 -16.11
C LYS A 13 -22.81 -14.49 -14.82
N ILE A 14 -23.42 -13.59 -14.05
CA ILE A 14 -24.14 -13.89 -12.80
C ILE A 14 -25.56 -13.34 -12.95
N GLU A 15 -26.57 -14.21 -12.77
CA GLU A 15 -28.00 -13.84 -12.77
C GLU A 15 -28.51 -13.02 -13.97
N GLY A 16 -27.85 -13.14 -15.13
CA GLY A 16 -28.26 -12.46 -16.37
C GLY A 16 -27.47 -11.19 -16.68
N GLU A 17 -26.69 -10.67 -15.73
CA GLU A 17 -25.78 -9.55 -15.96
C GLU A 17 -24.41 -10.05 -16.40
N GLU A 18 -23.88 -9.44 -17.47
CA GLU A 18 -22.52 -9.67 -17.95
C GLU A 18 -21.59 -8.63 -17.35
N HIS A 19 -20.59 -9.08 -16.60
CA HIS A 19 -19.52 -8.24 -16.10
C HIS A 19 -18.24 -8.55 -16.84
N LYS A 20 -17.74 -7.57 -17.61
CA LYS A 20 -16.48 -7.66 -18.34
C LYS A 20 -15.35 -7.08 -17.51
N PHE A 21 -14.32 -7.89 -17.29
CA PHE A 21 -13.08 -7.47 -16.62
C PHE A 21 -11.92 -7.52 -17.61
N SER A 22 -11.28 -6.39 -17.91
CA SER A 22 -10.05 -6.40 -18.71
C SER A 22 -8.94 -7.12 -17.94
N LEU A 23 -8.33 -8.11 -18.59
CA LEU A 23 -7.24 -8.90 -18.04
C LEU A 23 -5.96 -8.05 -17.92
N GLU A 24 -5.81 -7.06 -18.81
CA GLU A 24 -4.79 -6.03 -18.67
C GLU A 24 -5.01 -5.20 -17.40
N GLN A 25 -6.25 -4.78 -17.08
CA GLN A 25 -6.55 -4.10 -15.82
C GLN A 25 -6.29 -4.99 -14.60
N LEU A 26 -6.66 -6.27 -14.64
CA LEU A 26 -6.40 -7.22 -13.53
C LEU A 26 -4.90 -7.44 -13.30
N ILE A 27 -4.12 -7.62 -14.37
CA ILE A 27 -2.66 -7.75 -14.31
C ILE A 27 -2.03 -6.44 -13.85
N ARG A 28 -2.49 -5.29 -14.38
CA ARG A 28 -2.04 -3.96 -13.98
C ARG A 28 -2.33 -3.71 -12.51
N ASP A 29 -3.49 -4.11 -12.00
CA ASP A 29 -3.83 -3.98 -10.60
C ASP A 29 -2.97 -4.86 -9.69
N SER A 30 -2.67 -6.09 -10.12
CA SER A 30 -1.79 -7.00 -9.40
C SER A 30 -0.33 -6.49 -9.36
N SER A 31 0.17 -5.93 -10.46
CA SER A 31 1.52 -5.38 -10.56
C SER A 31 1.67 -4.05 -9.83
N VAL A 32 0.66 -3.18 -9.89
CA VAL A 32 0.60 -1.92 -9.14
C VAL A 32 0.53 -2.20 -7.62
N TYR A 33 -0.11 -3.28 -7.17
CA TYR A 33 -0.05 -3.70 -5.77
C TYR A 33 1.37 -4.04 -5.32
N LYS A 34 2.12 -4.82 -6.12
CA LYS A 34 3.54 -5.14 -5.84
C LYS A 34 4.41 -3.87 -5.82
N VAL A 35 4.23 -2.97 -6.78
CA VAL A 35 4.97 -1.70 -6.85
C VAL A 35 4.65 -0.80 -5.65
N ARG A 36 3.38 -0.69 -5.24
CA ARG A 36 2.97 0.08 -4.06
C ARG A 36 3.57 -0.47 -2.78
N ARG A 37 3.55 -1.81 -2.60
CA ARG A 37 4.18 -2.44 -1.44
C ARG A 37 5.67 -2.11 -1.38
N LYS A 38 6.39 -2.20 -2.51
CA LYS A 38 7.80 -1.80 -2.58
C LYS A 38 8.02 -0.33 -2.22
N LYS A 39 7.17 0.59 -2.69
CA LYS A 39 7.25 2.02 -2.33
C LYS A 39 7.07 2.24 -0.82
N VAL A 40 6.05 1.60 -0.21
CA VAL A 40 5.81 1.71 1.23
C VAL A 40 6.95 1.11 2.04
N GLN A 41 7.50 -0.03 1.62
CA GLN A 41 8.67 -0.65 2.25
C GLN A 41 9.90 0.26 2.17
N LEU A 42 10.14 0.88 1.01
CA LEU A 42 11.24 1.83 0.86
C LEU A 42 11.06 3.05 1.77
N CYS A 43 9.85 3.61 1.83
CA CYS A 43 9.53 4.69 2.77
C CYS A 43 9.77 4.28 4.22
N PHE A 44 9.36 3.07 4.61
CA PHE A 44 9.61 2.54 5.96
C PHE A 44 11.11 2.47 6.27
N ILE A 45 11.92 1.91 5.36
CA ILE A 45 13.37 1.79 5.55
C ILE A 45 14.02 3.17 5.68
N ILE A 46 13.66 4.13 4.83
CA ILE A 46 14.19 5.49 4.88
C ILE A 46 13.82 6.16 6.21
N LEU A 47 12.55 6.11 6.60
CA LEU A 47 12.07 6.69 7.85
C LEU A 47 12.72 6.05 9.08
N LEU A 48 12.90 4.72 9.06
CA LEU A 48 13.58 4.00 10.13
C LEU A 48 15.03 4.44 10.24
N SER A 49 15.77 4.51 9.13
CA SER A 49 17.16 4.96 9.10
C SER A 49 17.31 6.40 9.60
N VAL A 50 16.40 7.30 9.19
CA VAL A 50 16.41 8.70 9.65
C VAL A 50 16.08 8.79 11.14
N ALA A 51 15.00 8.14 11.60
CA ALA A 51 14.58 8.17 13.00
C ALA A 51 15.66 7.56 13.91
N MET A 52 16.22 6.42 13.51
CA MET A 52 17.33 5.78 14.23
C MET A 52 18.58 6.66 14.23
N GLY A 53 18.93 7.25 13.09
CA GLY A 53 20.07 8.15 12.96
C GLY A 53 19.93 9.39 13.83
N MET A 54 18.76 10.02 13.87
CA MET A 54 18.46 11.16 14.75
C MET A 54 18.55 10.78 16.22
N GLN A 55 18.04 9.62 16.60
CA GLN A 55 18.07 9.14 17.98
C GLN A 55 19.51 8.89 18.46
N LEU A 56 20.32 8.23 17.62
CA LEU A 56 21.74 7.98 17.91
C LEU A 56 22.55 9.27 17.90
N TYR A 57 22.28 10.20 16.99
CA TYR A 57 22.99 11.48 16.91
C TYR A 57 22.68 12.39 18.09
N GLY A 58 21.41 12.47 18.50
CA GLY A 58 20.99 13.36 19.59
C GLY A 58 21.25 12.79 20.99
N GLY A 59 21.12 11.47 21.17
CA GLY A 59 21.16 10.83 22.50
C GLY A 59 22.28 9.81 22.70
N GLY A 60 22.99 9.40 21.65
CA GLY A 60 23.91 8.26 21.72
C GLY A 60 23.22 6.97 22.17
N ILE A 61 24.00 5.94 22.47
CA ILE A 61 23.48 4.72 23.12
C ILE A 61 23.66 4.89 24.64
N PRO A 62 22.57 4.98 25.42
CA PRO A 62 22.68 5.11 26.87
C PRO A 62 23.32 3.87 27.46
N VAL A 63 24.24 4.05 28.40
CA VAL A 63 24.95 2.95 29.08
C VAL A 63 24.32 2.73 30.47
N ASN A 64 24.41 1.51 30.99
CA ASN A 64 23.90 1.12 32.31
C ASN A 64 22.38 1.29 32.49
N GLN A 65 21.62 1.04 31.42
CA GLN A 65 20.16 1.05 31.49
C GLN A 65 19.61 -0.38 31.62
N ASP A 66 18.36 -0.49 32.06
CA ASP A 66 17.65 -1.75 32.13
C ASP A 66 17.30 -2.30 30.73
N ILE A 67 17.10 -3.61 30.62
CA ILE A 67 16.75 -4.26 29.34
C ILE A 67 15.46 -3.72 28.73
N TYR A 68 14.44 -3.38 29.53
CA TYR A 68 13.19 -2.79 29.06
C TYR A 68 13.41 -1.41 28.45
N PHE A 69 14.38 -0.65 28.96
CA PHE A 69 14.76 0.62 28.37
C PHE A 69 15.33 0.43 26.96
N TYR A 70 16.26 -0.53 26.78
CA TYR A 70 16.83 -0.80 25.46
C TYR A 70 15.78 -1.29 24.46
N ILE A 71 14.85 -2.15 24.90
CA ILE A 71 13.71 -2.57 24.08
C ILE A 71 12.93 -1.34 23.61
N GLY A 72 12.53 -0.46 24.53
CA GLY A 72 11.83 0.78 24.20
C GLY A 72 12.65 1.65 23.23
N TYR A 73 13.92 1.87 23.55
CA TYR A 73 14.85 2.70 22.77
C TYR A 73 14.93 2.23 21.31
N PHE A 74 15.15 0.95 21.03
CA PHE A 74 15.21 0.45 19.64
C PHE A 74 13.82 0.30 19.00
N LEU A 75 12.77 0.08 19.79
CA LEU A 75 11.41 -0.09 19.28
C LEU A 75 10.78 1.25 18.88
N THR A 76 11.14 2.36 19.52
CA THR A 76 10.57 3.69 19.23
C THR A 76 10.74 4.10 17.76
N PRO A 77 11.94 4.04 17.14
CA PRO A 77 12.11 4.32 15.70
C PRO A 77 11.29 3.38 14.81
N VAL A 78 11.17 2.11 15.20
CA VAL A 78 10.38 1.10 14.46
C VAL A 78 8.90 1.44 14.48
N ILE A 79 8.35 1.81 15.63
CA ILE A 79 6.95 2.22 15.77
C ILE A 79 6.69 3.49 14.96
N ILE A 80 7.56 4.50 15.08
CA ILE A 80 7.42 5.76 14.33
C ILE A 80 7.40 5.48 12.82
N ALA A 81 8.40 4.77 12.30
CA ALA A 81 8.46 4.42 10.88
C ALA A 81 7.24 3.58 10.45
N GLY A 82 6.79 2.66 11.31
CA GLY A 82 5.62 1.82 11.09
C GLY A 82 4.32 2.62 10.95
N VAL A 83 4.09 3.59 11.83
CA VAL A 83 2.91 4.46 11.79
C VAL A 83 2.92 5.31 10.51
N PHE A 84 4.02 6.01 10.22
CA PHE A 84 4.11 6.87 9.04
C PHE A 84 4.02 6.10 7.72
N SER A 85 4.69 4.94 7.61
CA SER A 85 4.59 4.10 6.42
C SER A 85 3.17 3.55 6.21
N SER A 86 2.45 3.25 7.31
CA SER A 86 1.06 2.82 7.27
C SER A 86 0.13 3.94 6.78
N LEU A 87 0.37 5.18 7.20
CA LEU A 87 -0.35 6.35 6.67
C LEU A 87 -0.12 6.53 5.16
N VAL A 88 1.12 6.38 4.69
CA VAL A 88 1.44 6.41 3.26
C VAL A 88 0.72 5.30 2.50
N PHE A 89 0.69 4.08 3.05
CA PHE A 89 -0.06 2.96 2.47
C PHE A 89 -1.56 3.27 2.37
N LEU A 90 -2.17 3.78 3.44
CA LEU A 90 -3.58 4.17 3.45
C LEU A 90 -3.86 5.27 2.44
N PHE A 91 -3.02 6.32 2.38
CA PHE A 91 -3.16 7.39 1.39
C PHE A 91 -3.12 6.86 -0.05
N LEU A 92 -2.16 5.99 -0.37
CA LEU A 92 -2.07 5.35 -1.69
C LEU A 92 -3.25 4.42 -1.98
N LYS A 93 -3.84 3.81 -0.95
CA LYS A 93 -5.04 2.97 -1.07
C LYS A 93 -6.30 3.82 -1.31
N PHE A 94 -6.46 4.94 -0.60
CA PHE A 94 -7.62 5.82 -0.72
C PHE A 94 -7.64 6.58 -2.04
N ARG A 95 -6.50 7.10 -2.52
CA ARG A 95 -6.46 7.72 -3.87
C ARG A 95 -6.96 6.78 -4.97
N LYS A 96 -6.68 5.47 -4.87
CA LYS A 96 -7.21 4.52 -5.86
C LYS A 96 -8.74 4.44 -5.80
N LYS A 97 -9.35 4.49 -4.62
CA LYS A 97 -10.82 4.49 -4.51
C LYS A 97 -11.44 5.71 -5.21
N GLU A 98 -10.80 6.86 -5.13
CA GLU A 98 -11.24 8.06 -5.85
C GLU A 98 -11.06 7.92 -7.36
N PHE A 99 -9.89 7.49 -7.85
CA PHE A 99 -9.68 7.26 -9.29
C PHE A 99 -10.60 6.18 -9.85
N SER A 100 -10.88 5.11 -9.08
CA SER A 100 -11.84 4.08 -9.46
C SER A 100 -13.26 4.63 -9.54
N LYS A 101 -13.68 5.47 -8.57
CA LYS A 101 -14.99 6.16 -8.64
C LYS A 101 -15.07 7.15 -9.79
N LEU A 102 -13.98 7.85 -10.10
CA LEU A 102 -13.90 8.75 -11.24
C LEU A 102 -14.08 7.99 -12.55
N ASP A 103 -13.40 6.84 -12.70
CA ASP A 103 -13.50 5.98 -13.88
C ASP A 103 -14.92 5.40 -14.04
N THR A 104 -15.56 5.00 -12.92
CA THR A 104 -16.97 4.58 -12.92
C THR A 104 -17.91 5.72 -13.31
N MET A 105 -17.68 6.95 -12.82
CA MET A 105 -18.46 8.12 -13.24
C MET A 105 -18.24 8.46 -14.73
N PHE A 106 -17.02 8.32 -15.26
CA PHE A 106 -16.77 8.57 -16.69
C PHE A 106 -17.42 7.52 -17.60
N GLN A 107 -17.54 6.27 -17.16
CA GLN A 107 -18.28 5.22 -17.88
C GLN A 107 -19.80 5.38 -17.83
N GLU A 108 -20.32 6.08 -16.81
CA GLU A 108 -21.75 6.36 -16.67
C GLU A 108 -22.24 7.52 -17.56
N TYR A 109 -21.31 8.37 -18.05
CA TYR A 109 -21.62 9.62 -18.77
C TYR A 109 -21.11 9.71 -20.22
N LEU A 110 -20.39 8.71 -20.73
CA LEU A 110 -20.01 8.64 -22.14
C LEU A 110 -20.64 7.39 -22.78
N PRO A 111 -21.57 7.54 -23.74
CA PRO A 111 -22.27 6.43 -24.39
C PRO A 111 -21.36 5.57 -25.27
#